data_AF-A0A3M3A2Q2-F1
#
_entry.id   AF-A0A3M3A2Q2-F1
#
_cell.length_a   1.000
_cell.length_b   1.000
_cell.length_c   1.000
_cell.angle_alpha   90.00
_cell.angle_beta   90.00
_cell.angle_gamma   90.00
#
_symmetry.space_group_name_H-M   'P 1'
#
loop_
_entity.id
_entity.type
_entity.pdbx_description
1 polymer ?
#
loop_
_entity_poly.entity_id
_entity_poly.type
_entity_poly.pdbx_seq_one_letter_code
_entity_poly.pdbx_strand_id
1 'polypeptide(L)'
;MATSQAIWPDHPGKVLGCTREFVEQNPNTARALIMAVLEASRFIEQSDHNRRSTAQLLSGVDYLDASLDCIEPRLLGQYSDGLGNQWQDPHAVSFHDQGQVNYPWLSDGMWFMTQFRRWGLLREDPDYLA
;
A
#
# COMPACT_ATOMS: atom_id res chain seq x y z
N MET A 1 -8.64 9.76 -17.20
CA MET A 1 -7.42 9.22 -16.55
C MET A 1 -7.75 7.81 -16.03
N ALA A 2 -6.77 6.91 -15.91
CA ALA A 2 -6.98 5.57 -15.36
C ALA A 2 -6.29 5.46 -14.00
N THR A 3 -6.92 4.76 -13.05
CA THR A 3 -6.31 4.37 -11.78
C THR A 3 -5.53 3.07 -11.97
N SER A 4 -4.54 2.77 -11.11
CA SER A 4 -3.81 1.50 -11.23
C SER A 4 -4.71 0.29 -10.97
N GLN A 5 -5.76 0.45 -10.16
CA GLN A 5 -6.74 -0.60 -9.91
C GLN A 5 -7.59 -0.93 -11.13
N ALA A 6 -7.79 0.03 -12.05
CA ALA A 6 -8.43 -0.23 -13.34
C ALA A 6 -7.57 -1.09 -14.29
N ILE A 7 -6.26 -1.19 -14.05
CA ILE A 7 -5.32 -1.99 -14.84
C ILE A 7 -5.11 -3.37 -14.18
N TRP A 8 -4.87 -3.38 -12.87
CA TRP A 8 -4.67 -4.57 -12.07
C TRP A 8 -5.38 -4.39 -10.72
N PRO A 9 -6.62 -4.93 -10.58
CA PRO A 9 -7.34 -4.96 -9.31
C PRO A 9 -6.51 -5.63 -8.23
N ASP A 10 -6.48 -5.03 -7.04
CA ASP A 10 -5.79 -5.54 -5.85
C ASP A 10 -4.26 -5.78 -6.05
N HIS A 11 -3.64 -5.07 -7.00
CA HIS A 11 -2.21 -5.19 -7.25
C HIS A 11 -1.35 -4.89 -6.01
N PRO A 12 -0.19 -5.57 -5.86
CA PRO A 12 0.77 -5.27 -4.82
C PRO A 12 1.27 -3.83 -4.93
N GLY A 13 1.22 -3.12 -3.81
CA GLY A 13 1.57 -1.70 -3.70
C GLY A 13 2.93 -1.46 -3.06
N LYS A 14 2.90 -0.96 -1.82
CA LYS A 14 4.08 -0.61 -1.04
C LYS A 14 4.40 -1.71 -0.02
N VAL A 15 5.66 -1.83 0.36
CA VAL A 15 6.13 -2.81 1.35
C VAL A 15 6.89 -2.12 2.49
N LEU A 16 6.82 -2.72 3.68
CA LEU A 16 7.72 -2.40 4.78
C LEU A 16 9.05 -3.15 4.56
N GLY A 17 10.10 -2.42 4.19
CA GLY A 17 11.45 -2.97 4.01
C GLY A 17 12.41 -2.49 5.11
N CYS A 18 13.30 -3.36 5.56
CA CYS A 18 14.43 -3.01 6.42
C CYS A 18 15.67 -3.82 6.01
N THR A 19 16.85 -3.38 6.46
CA THR A 19 18.09 -4.11 6.15
C THR A 19 18.13 -5.42 6.92
N ARG A 20 18.76 -6.45 6.31
CA ARG A 20 18.98 -7.75 6.97
C ARG A 20 19.72 -7.58 8.30
N GLU A 21 20.76 -6.75 8.31
CA GLU A 21 21.55 -6.43 9.50
C GLU A 21 20.69 -5.90 10.65
N PHE A 22 19.76 -4.97 10.37
CA PHE A 22 18.87 -4.44 11.41
C PHE A 22 18.00 -5.53 12.03
N VAL A 23 17.44 -6.43 11.21
CA VAL A 23 16.59 -7.53 11.68
C VAL A 23 17.39 -8.52 12.50
N GLU A 24 18.60 -8.87 12.08
CA GLU A 24 19.47 -9.80 12.80
C GLU A 24 19.93 -9.24 14.15
N GLN A 25 20.25 -7.95 14.21
CA GLN A 25 20.67 -7.29 15.45
C GLN A 25 19.49 -6.94 16.38
N ASN A 26 18.31 -6.66 15.83
CA ASN A 26 17.14 -6.17 16.58
C ASN A 26 15.85 -6.97 16.27
N PRO A 27 15.85 -8.30 16.42
CA PRO A 27 14.74 -9.14 15.95
C PRO A 27 13.41 -8.84 16.66
N ASN A 28 13.46 -8.49 17.95
CA ASN A 28 12.26 -8.11 18.70
C ASN A 28 11.70 -6.76 18.23
N THR A 29 12.56 -5.79 17.92
CA THR A 29 12.16 -4.49 17.39
C THR A 29 11.57 -4.63 15.99
N ALA A 30 12.19 -5.42 15.11
CA ALA A 30 11.66 -5.70 13.78
C ALA A 30 10.24 -6.33 13.87
N ARG A 31 10.05 -7.31 14.77
CA ARG A 31 8.73 -7.89 15.03
C ARG A 31 7.73 -6.87 15.58
N ALA A 32 8.15 -6.01 16.51
CA ALA A 32 7.29 -4.95 17.05
C ALA A 32 6.86 -3.94 15.97
N LEU A 33 7.75 -3.58 15.05
CA LEU A 33 7.41 -2.72 13.90
C LEU A 33 6.38 -3.37 12.99
N ILE A 34 6.54 -4.66 12.68
CA ILE A 34 5.55 -5.41 11.87
C ILE A 34 4.19 -5.40 12.57
N MET A 35 4.14 -5.70 13.88
CA MET A 35 2.89 -5.68 14.65
C MET A 35 2.24 -4.29 14.66
N ALA A 36 3.02 -3.23 14.89
CA ALA A 36 2.52 -1.86 14.89
C ALA A 36 1.90 -1.47 13.52
N VAL A 37 2.54 -1.83 12.41
CA VAL A 37 2.01 -1.57 11.07
C VAL A 37 0.74 -2.37 10.80
N LEU A 38 0.67 -3.64 11.24
CA LEU A 38 -0.53 -4.47 11.11
C LEU A 38 -1.71 -3.90 11.92
N GLU A 39 -1.47 -3.47 13.15
CA GLU A 39 -2.48 -2.85 14.01
C GLU A 39 -2.99 -1.53 13.42
N ALA A 40 -2.09 -0.67 12.97
CA ALA A 40 -2.46 0.59 12.31
C ALA A 40 -3.28 0.33 11.04
N SER A 41 -2.87 -0.63 10.21
CA SER A 41 -3.59 -1.01 8.99
C SER A 41 -5.01 -1.49 9.30
N ARG A 42 -5.15 -2.37 10.29
CA ARG A 42 -6.46 -2.87 10.75
C ARG A 42 -7.33 -1.73 11.30
N PHE A 43 -6.75 -0.82 12.09
CA PHE A 43 -7.46 0.32 12.64
C PHE A 43 -8.04 1.20 11.53
N ILE A 44 -7.22 1.56 10.52
CA ILE A 44 -7.64 2.42 9.40
C ILE A 44 -8.88 1.83 8.71
N GLU A 45 -8.89 0.53 8.44
CA GLU A 45 -9.98 -0.10 7.70
C GLU A 45 -11.20 -0.51 8.53
N GLN A 46 -11.09 -0.48 9.85
CA GLN A 46 -12.16 -0.95 10.75
C GLN A 46 -13.47 -0.17 10.57
N SER A 47 -13.41 1.09 10.14
CA SER A 47 -14.60 1.90 9.85
C SER A 47 -14.28 3.11 8.98
N ASP A 48 -15.30 3.66 8.30
CA ASP A 48 -15.20 4.95 7.62
C ASP A 48 -14.79 6.07 8.56
N HIS A 49 -15.23 6.03 9.82
CA HIS A 49 -14.81 7.01 10.82
C HIS A 49 -13.29 7.01 11.03
N ASN A 50 -12.68 5.82 11.10
CA ASN A 50 -11.23 5.68 11.23
C ASN A 50 -10.50 6.12 9.96
N ARG A 51 -11.07 5.87 8.78
CA ARG A 51 -10.53 6.38 7.51
C ARG A 51 -10.53 7.91 7.49
N ARG A 52 -11.62 8.56 7.92
CA ARG A 52 -11.73 10.02 8.00
C ARG A 52 -10.77 10.63 9.02
N SER A 53 -10.68 10.05 10.22
CA SER A 53 -9.73 10.53 11.24
C SER A 53 -8.28 10.37 10.78
N THR A 54 -7.98 9.28 10.05
CA THR A 54 -6.67 9.08 9.40
C THR A 54 -6.40 10.14 8.33
N ALA A 55 -7.38 10.47 7.48
CA ALA A 55 -7.25 11.55 6.49
C ALA A 55 -6.93 12.90 7.17
N GLN A 56 -7.63 13.21 8.26
CA GLN A 56 -7.44 14.43 9.05
C GLN A 56 -6.07 14.49 9.73
N LEU A 57 -5.54 13.36 10.18
CA LEU A 57 -4.17 13.28 10.70
C LEU A 57 -3.16 13.56 9.59
N LEU A 58 -3.31 12.88 8.44
CA LEU A 58 -2.39 12.98 7.31
C LEU A 58 -2.36 14.38 6.67
N SER A 59 -3.46 15.14 6.71
CA SER A 59 -3.52 16.51 6.19
C SER A 59 -2.74 17.53 7.04
N GLY A 60 -2.35 17.18 8.27
CA GLY A 60 -1.62 18.09 9.17
C GLY A 60 -0.25 18.52 8.62
N VAL A 61 0.20 19.68 9.09
CA VAL A 61 1.49 20.28 8.70
C VAL A 61 2.71 19.43 9.07
N ASP A 62 2.60 18.62 10.12
CA ASP A 62 3.64 17.68 10.54
C ASP A 62 3.70 16.41 9.65
N TYR A 63 2.76 16.26 8.71
CA TYR A 63 2.63 15.12 7.81
C TYR A 63 2.70 15.56 6.35
N LEU A 64 1.58 15.56 5.62
CA LEU A 64 1.57 15.87 4.18
C LEU A 64 1.41 17.35 3.88
N ASP A 65 0.95 18.15 4.86
CA ASP A 65 0.63 19.58 4.67
C ASP A 65 -0.21 19.82 3.41
N ALA A 66 -1.27 19.01 3.25
CA ALA A 66 -2.11 18.98 2.07
C ALA A 66 -3.59 19.08 2.47
N SER A 67 -4.41 19.68 1.61
CA SER A 67 -5.85 19.81 1.87
C SER A 67 -6.49 18.45 2.13
N LEU A 68 -7.37 18.39 3.14
CA LEU A 68 -8.15 17.20 3.47
C LEU A 68 -8.93 16.67 2.26
N ASP A 69 -9.45 17.57 1.42
CA ASP A 69 -10.22 17.25 0.21
C ASP A 69 -9.40 16.47 -0.84
N CYS A 70 -8.06 16.51 -0.76
CA CYS A 70 -7.18 15.74 -1.62
C CYS A 70 -6.94 14.30 -1.12
N ILE A 71 -7.22 14.03 0.16
CA ILE A 71 -6.85 12.78 0.85
C ILE A 71 -8.09 11.95 1.19
N GLU A 72 -9.07 12.55 1.85
CA GLU A 72 -10.24 11.85 2.40
C GLU A 72 -11.03 11.06 1.34
N PRO A 73 -11.35 11.62 0.16
CA PRO A 73 -12.10 10.86 -0.85
C PRO A 73 -11.39 9.57 -1.27
N ARG A 74 -10.05 9.62 -1.40
CA ARG A 74 -9.24 8.46 -1.79
C ARG A 74 -9.27 7.37 -0.72
N LEU A 75 -9.17 7.73 0.56
CA LEU A 75 -9.29 6.76 1.66
C LEU A 75 -10.69 6.15 1.72
N LEU A 76 -11.74 6.89 1.37
CA LEU A 76 -13.12 6.39 1.32
C LEU A 76 -13.48 5.68 0.00
N GLY A 77 -12.54 5.54 -0.93
CA GLY A 77 -12.77 4.89 -2.22
C GLY A 77 -13.62 5.69 -3.20
N GLN A 78 -13.74 7.00 -2.99
CA GLN A 78 -14.43 7.94 -3.87
C GLN A 78 -13.43 8.54 -4.85
N TYR A 79 -13.67 8.30 -6.14
CA TYR A 79 -12.77 8.69 -7.20
C TYR A 79 -13.44 9.70 -8.14
N SER A 80 -12.62 10.61 -8.66
CA SER A 80 -12.97 11.58 -9.68
C SER A 80 -11.82 11.67 -10.66
N ASP A 81 -12.12 11.77 -11.96
CA ASP A 81 -11.10 11.90 -13.01
C ASP A 81 -10.82 13.36 -13.41
N GLY A 82 -11.51 14.32 -12.80
CA GLY A 82 -11.40 15.75 -13.13
C GLY A 82 -12.08 16.15 -14.44
N LEU A 83 -12.70 15.21 -15.16
CA LEU A 83 -13.46 15.43 -16.39
C LEU A 83 -14.98 15.39 -16.15
N GLY A 84 -15.39 15.38 -14.88
CA GLY A 84 -16.79 15.30 -14.44
C GLY A 84 -17.27 13.89 -14.11
N ASN A 85 -16.46 12.85 -14.31
CA ASN A 85 -16.83 11.50 -13.91
C ASN A 85 -16.46 11.26 -12.45
N GLN A 86 -17.37 10.62 -11.71
CA GLN A 86 -17.18 10.23 -10.31
C GLN A 86 -17.70 8.80 -10.10
N TRP A 87 -16.99 8.01 -9.30
CA TRP A 87 -17.40 6.65 -8.98
C TRP A 87 -16.89 6.21 -7.61
N GLN A 88 -17.57 5.21 -7.05
CA GLN A 88 -17.07 4.43 -5.92
C GLN A 88 -16.29 3.24 -6.48
N ASP A 89 -15.01 3.12 -6.14
CA ASP A 89 -14.18 2.03 -6.65
C ASP A 89 -14.32 0.80 -5.74
N PRO A 90 -14.73 -0.38 -6.27
CA PRO A 90 -14.81 -1.61 -5.49
C PRO A 90 -13.43 -2.13 -5.05
N HIS A 91 -12.36 -1.71 -5.74
CA HIS A 91 -10.97 -2.00 -5.43
C HIS A 91 -10.26 -0.73 -4.93
N ALA A 92 -10.91 0.02 -4.05
CA ALA A 92 -10.32 1.19 -3.41
C ALA A 92 -9.01 0.84 -2.65
N VAL A 93 -8.29 1.88 -2.20
CA VAL A 93 -7.07 1.64 -1.40
C VAL A 93 -7.42 0.81 -0.16
N SER A 94 -6.72 -0.33 -0.05
CA SER A 94 -6.81 -1.21 1.10
C SER A 94 -5.50 -1.25 1.87
N PHE A 95 -5.60 -1.35 3.19
CA PHE A 95 -4.47 -1.39 4.11
C PHE A 95 -4.34 -2.73 4.82
N HIS A 96 -5.43 -3.48 5.04
CA HIS A 96 -5.43 -4.71 5.84
C HIS A 96 -6.10 -5.88 5.15
N ASP A 97 -7.38 -5.75 4.77
CA ASP A 97 -8.23 -6.80 4.18
C ASP A 97 -8.04 -8.17 4.82
N GLN A 98 -8.37 -8.28 6.12
CA GLN A 98 -8.17 -9.50 6.92
C GLN A 98 -6.72 -10.05 6.89
N GLY A 99 -5.75 -9.19 6.60
CA GLY A 99 -4.33 -9.52 6.48
C GLY A 99 -3.87 -9.87 5.06
N GLN A 100 -4.76 -10.00 4.08
CA GLN A 100 -4.40 -10.38 2.71
C GLN A 100 -3.49 -9.35 2.03
N VAL A 101 -3.72 -8.07 2.30
CA VAL A 101 -2.90 -6.95 1.76
C VAL A 101 -1.55 -6.86 2.45
N ASN A 102 -1.44 -7.32 3.70
CA ASN A 102 -0.21 -7.20 4.46
C ASN A 102 0.75 -8.37 4.24
N TYR A 103 0.24 -9.53 3.82
CA TYR A 103 1.07 -10.71 3.60
C TYR A 103 1.96 -10.49 2.36
N PRO A 104 3.28 -10.62 2.48
CA PRO A 104 4.19 -10.40 1.36
C PRO A 104 4.22 -11.64 0.46
N TRP A 105 3.26 -11.76 -0.45
CA TRP A 105 3.16 -12.89 -1.36
C TRP A 105 4.42 -13.00 -2.22
N LEU A 106 5.05 -14.18 -2.22
CA LEU A 106 6.23 -14.43 -3.04
C LEU A 106 5.95 -14.18 -4.53
N SER A 107 4.74 -14.53 -5.00
CA SER A 107 4.30 -14.31 -6.38
C SER A 107 4.35 -12.85 -6.82
N ASP A 108 4.11 -11.90 -5.91
CA ASP A 108 4.14 -10.47 -6.22
C ASP A 108 5.58 -10.02 -6.49
N GLY A 109 6.51 -10.48 -5.64
CA GLY A 109 7.94 -10.27 -5.85
C GLY A 109 8.43 -10.87 -7.17
N MET A 110 8.01 -12.10 -7.47
CA MET A 110 8.32 -12.76 -8.75
C MET A 110 7.79 -11.96 -9.95
N TRP A 111 6.57 -11.41 -9.86
CA TRP A 111 6.00 -10.59 -10.92
C TRP A 111 6.81 -9.32 -11.18
N PHE A 112 7.23 -8.60 -10.13
CA PHE A 112 8.06 -7.41 -10.28
C PHE A 112 9.42 -7.72 -10.92
N MET A 113 10.09 -8.79 -10.48
CA MET A 113 11.34 -9.24 -11.10
C MET A 113 11.15 -9.64 -12.57
N THR A 114 10.02 -10.27 -12.91
CA THR A 114 9.65 -10.56 -14.30
C THR A 114 9.47 -9.28 -15.12
N GLN A 115 8.83 -8.23 -14.56
CA GLN A 115 8.72 -6.94 -15.26
C GLN A 115 10.08 -6.26 -15.42
N PHE A 116 10.97 -6.36 -14.43
CA PHE A 116 12.32 -5.83 -14.54
C PHE A 116 13.11 -6.54 -15.64
N ARG A 117 12.93 -7.85 -15.79
CA ARG A 117 13.50 -8.62 -16.90
C ARG A 117 12.93 -8.17 -18.25
N ARG A 118 11.60 -8.08 -18.36
CA ARG A 118 10.88 -7.64 -19.58
C ARG A 118 11.37 -6.30 -20.09
N TRP A 119 11.66 -5.36 -19.19
CA TRP A 119 12.10 -4.00 -19.54
C TRP A 119 13.62 -3.80 -19.51
N GLY A 120 14.40 -4.88 -19.33
CA GLY A 120 15.87 -4.82 -19.38
C GLY A 120 16.56 -4.20 -18.16
N LEU A 121 15.85 -4.01 -17.05
CA LEU A 121 16.42 -3.62 -15.75
C LEU A 121 17.21 -4.79 -15.13
N LEU A 122 16.78 -6.02 -15.39
CA LEU A 122 17.55 -7.25 -15.12
C LEU A 122 18.05 -7.86 -16.43
N ARG A 123 19.37 -8.09 -16.51
CA ARG A 123 20.04 -8.63 -17.71
C ARG A 123 19.99 -10.15 -17.81
N GLU A 124 19.89 -10.81 -16.66
CA GLU A 124 19.79 -12.26 -16.53
C GLU A 124 18.42 -12.62 -15.97
N ASP A 125 18.03 -13.88 -16.15
CA ASP A 125 16.76 -14.36 -15.62
C ASP A 125 16.84 -14.44 -14.09
N PRO A 126 15.82 -13.94 -13.36
CA PRO A 126 15.83 -13.99 -11.90
C PRO A 126 15.81 -15.42 -11.39
N ASP A 127 16.63 -15.74 -10.39
CA ASP A 127 16.42 -16.94 -9.59
C ASP A 127 15.30 -16.67 -8.57
N TYR A 128 14.12 -17.20 -8.84
CA TYR A 128 12.94 -16.97 -8.02
C TYR A 128 12.94 -17.77 -6.70
N LEU A 129 13.87 -18.71 -6.51
CA LEU A 129 13.93 -19.61 -5.35
C LEU A 129 15.17 -19.43 -4.47
N ALA A 130 16.07 -18.52 -4.86
CA ALA A 130 17.31 -18.21 -4.14
C ALA A 130 17.11 -17.59 -2.75
#